data_AF-A0A7C1UGS6-F1
#
_entry.id   AF-A0A7C1UGS6-F1
#
_cell.length_a   1.000
_cell.length_b   1.000
_cell.length_c   1.000
_cell.angle_alpha   90.00
_cell.angle_beta   90.00
_cell.angle_gamma   90.00
#
_symmetry.space_group_name_H-M   'P 1'
#
loop_
_entity.id
_entity.type
_entity.pdbx_description
1 polymer ?
#
loop_
_entity_poly.entity_id
_entity_poly.type
_entity_poly.pdbx_seq_one_letter_code
_entity_poly.pdbx_strand_id
1 'polypeptide(L)'
;MPRVQVYLPEELYSALKDRELSPSELLQNAVRAELRRRELLEETDRYLAELIDEVGAPSNGAVARAEALVRHIKAESGTDHPR
;
A
#
# COMPACT_ATOMS: atom_id res chain seq x y z
N MET A 1 11.97 9.80 28.03
CA MET A 1 11.98 9.25 26.65
C MET A 1 13.37 9.43 26.05
N PRO A 2 13.85 8.53 25.18
CA PRO A 2 15.10 8.72 24.45
C PRO A 2 15.02 9.97 23.56
N ARG A 3 16.12 10.73 23.45
CA ARG A 3 16.21 11.93 22.63
C ARG A 3 16.93 11.62 21.32
N VAL A 4 16.30 11.93 20.21
CA VAL A 4 16.90 11.84 18.86
C VAL A 4 17.04 13.25 18.30
N GLN A 5 18.19 13.57 17.70
CA GLN A 5 18.39 14.81 16.95
C GLN A 5 18.35 14.48 15.46
N VAL A 6 17.54 15.22 14.71
CA VAL A 6 17.33 15.01 13.27
C VAL A 6 17.51 16.34 12.57
N TYR A 7 18.25 16.34 11.46
CA TYR A 7 18.37 17.51 10.59
C TYR A 7 17.21 17.50 9.59
N LEU A 8 16.53 18.64 9.48
CA LEU A 8 15.49 18.85 8.49
C LEU A 8 16.03 19.74 7.36
N PRO A 9 15.72 19.41 6.10
CA PRO A 9 15.84 20.36 5.00
C PRO A 9 15.06 21.65 5.30
N GLU A 10 15.57 22.78 4.80
CA GLU A 10 15.02 24.12 5.07
C GLU A 10 13.55 24.21 4.66
N GLU A 11 13.19 23.64 3.51
CA GLU A 11 11.83 23.64 3.00
C GLU A 11 10.84 22.94 3.94
N LEU A 12 11.28 21.86 4.61
CA LEU A 12 10.45 21.17 5.59
C LEU A 12 10.39 21.95 6.91
N TYR A 13 11.48 22.60 7.31
CA TYR A 13 11.50 23.46 8.48
C TYR A 13 10.54 24.64 8.31
N SER A 14 10.59 25.35 7.18
CA SER A 14 9.66 26.43 6.86
C SER A 14 8.22 25.92 6.85
N ALA A 15 7.96 24.77 6.23
CA ALA A 15 6.61 24.18 6.17
C ALA A 15 6.02 23.85 7.55
N LEU A 16 6.85 23.45 8.53
CA LEU A 16 6.42 23.25 9.92
C LEU A 16 6.09 24.56 10.61
N LYS A 17 6.90 25.60 10.39
CA LYS A 17 6.69 26.93 10.97
C LYS A 17 5.41 27.57 10.46
N ASP A 18 5.18 27.54 9.14
CA ASP A 18 4.01 28.14 8.51
C ASP A 18 2.69 27.51 8.97
N ARG A 19 2.74 26.25 9.42
CA ARG A 19 1.56 25.48 9.87
C ARG A 19 1.50 25.31 11.39
N GLU A 20 2.42 25.94 12.12
CA GLU A 20 2.53 25.85 13.58
C GLU A 20 2.58 24.40 14.11
N LEU A 21 3.20 23.50 13.34
CA LEU A 21 3.25 22.08 13.69
C LEU A 21 4.40 21.79 14.67
N SER A 22 4.10 20.95 15.67
CA SER A 22 5.11 20.40 16.57
C SER A 22 5.98 19.38 15.83
N PRO A 23 7.30 19.63 15.66
CA PRO A 23 8.18 18.71 14.94
C PRO A 23 8.27 17.34 15.62
N SER A 24 8.29 17.34 16.95
CA SER A 24 8.39 16.13 17.77
C SER A 24 7.15 15.24 17.62
N GLU A 25 5.96 15.82 17.67
CA GLU A 25 4.71 15.04 17.53
C GLU A 25 4.51 14.55 16.10
N LEU A 26 4.81 15.40 15.10
CA LEU A 26 4.73 15.00 13.70
C LEU A 26 5.69 13.83 13.43
N LEU A 27 6.94 13.93 13.88
CA LEU A 27 7.92 12.86 13.68
C LEU A 27 7.51 11.58 14.39
N GLN A 28 6.98 11.66 15.62
CA GLN A 28 6.49 10.49 16.35
C GLN A 28 5.33 9.81 15.60
N ASN A 29 4.39 10.58 15.08
CA ASN A 29 3.26 10.05 14.32
C ASN A 29 3.71 9.44 13.00
N ALA A 30 4.63 10.11 12.29
CA ALA A 30 5.21 9.60 11.04
C ALA A 30 5.95 8.28 11.26
N VAL A 31 6.78 8.19 12.31
CA VAL A 31 7.50 6.96 12.65
C VAL A 31 6.54 5.82 12.98
N ARG A 32 5.49 6.08 13.77
CA ARG A 32 4.46 5.06 14.08
C ARG A 32 3.74 4.58 12.83
N ALA A 33 3.34 5.50 11.95
CA ALA A 33 2.66 5.16 10.71
C ALA A 33 3.54 4.33 9.76
N GLU A 34 4.81 4.70 9.64
CA GLU A 34 5.76 3.98 8.79
C GLU A 34 6.09 2.59 9.33
N LEU A 35 6.30 2.45 10.64
CA LEU A 35 6.50 1.13 11.26
C LEU A 35 5.30 0.24 11.02
N ARG A 36 4.08 0.76 11.24
CA ARG A 36 2.86 -0.01 11.00
C ARG A 36 2.69 -0.41 9.54
N ARG A 37 3.04 0.49 8.61
CA ARG A 37 3.01 0.18 7.17
C ARG A 37 3.95 -0.97 6.84
N ARG A 38 5.18 -0.96 7.37
CA ARG A 38 6.17 -2.02 7.15
C ARG A 38 5.72 -3.37 7.70
N GLU A 39 5.20 -3.38 8.93
CA GLU A 39 4.61 -4.60 9.51
C GLU A 39 3.54 -5.21 8.61
N LEU A 40 2.64 -4.39 8.07
CA LEU A 40 1.58 -4.87 7.17
C LEU A 40 2.12 -5.39 5.84
N LEU A 41 3.17 -4.77 5.30
CA LEU A 41 3.82 -5.25 4.08
C LEU A 41 4.53 -6.58 4.33
N GLU A 42 5.27 -6.71 5.43
CA GLU A 42 5.93 -7.95 5.82
C GLU A 42 4.92 -9.09 6.04
N GLU A 43 3.77 -8.79 6.65
CA GLU A 43 2.68 -9.76 6.80
C GLU A 43 2.08 -10.15 5.44
N THR A 44 1.90 -9.17 4.55
CA THR A 44 1.40 -9.42 3.19
C THR A 44 2.35 -10.30 2.40
N ASP A 45 3.66 -10.03 2.47
CA ASP A 45 4.69 -10.81 1.79
C ASP A 45 4.73 -12.25 2.33
N ARG A 46 4.61 -12.44 3.65
CA ARG A 46 4.52 -13.76 4.26
C ARG A 46 3.28 -14.51 3.80
N TYR A 47 2.12 -13.86 3.83
CA TYR A 47 0.86 -14.45 3.37
C TYR A 47 0.93 -14.85 1.90
N LEU A 48 1.50 -14.01 1.04
CA LEU A 48 1.66 -14.31 -0.38
C LEU A 48 2.61 -15.50 -0.60
N ALA A 49 3.70 -15.58 0.17
CA ALA A 49 4.62 -16.72 0.11
C ALA A 49 3.92 -18.03 0.51
N GLU A 50 3.20 -18.03 1.65
CA GLU A 50 2.42 -19.18 2.12
C GLU A 50 1.37 -19.61 1.09
N LEU A 51 0.67 -18.65 0.49
CA LEU A 51 -0.33 -18.93 -0.53
C LEU A 51 0.29 -19.53 -1.80
N ILE A 52 1.42 -19.01 -2.25
CA ILE A 52 2.15 -19.54 -3.41
C ILE A 52 2.65 -20.96 -3.13
N ASP A 53 3.10 -21.25 -1.91
CA ASP A 53 3.51 -22.59 -1.51
C ASP A 53 2.31 -23.57 -1.49
N GLU A 54 1.12 -23.11 -1.09
CA GLU A 54 -0.10 -23.92 -1.06
C GLU A 54 -0.65 -24.22 -2.46
N VAL A 55 -0.77 -23.20 -3.32
CA VAL A 55 -1.52 -23.30 -4.60
C VAL A 55 -0.63 -23.28 -5.85
N GLY A 56 0.67 -23.02 -5.68
CA GLY A 56 1.63 -22.81 -6.75
C GLY A 56 1.63 -21.38 -7.28
N ALA A 57 2.76 -20.97 -7.86
CA ALA A 57 2.90 -19.63 -8.45
C ALA A 57 1.98 -19.46 -9.67
N PRO A 58 1.38 -18.27 -9.87
CA PRO A 58 0.55 -18.00 -11.03
C PRO A 58 1.39 -18.06 -12.31
N SER A 59 1.00 -18.93 -13.25
CA SER A 59 1.64 -18.98 -14.57
C SER A 59 1.06 -17.91 -15.50
N ASN A 60 1.88 -17.41 -16.44
CA ASN A 60 1.42 -16.45 -17.45
C ASN A 60 0.19 -16.93 -18.23
N GLY A 61 0.11 -18.23 -18.51
CA GLY A 61 -1.06 -18.83 -19.17
C GLY A 61 -2.30 -18.86 -18.28
N ALA A 62 -2.16 -19.07 -16.97
CA ALA A 62 -3.28 -18.97 -16.02
C ALA A 62 -3.78 -17.53 -15.91
N VAL A 63 -2.87 -16.55 -15.83
CA VAL A 63 -3.22 -15.12 -15.79
C VAL A 63 -3.96 -14.70 -17.06
N ALA A 64 -3.43 -15.03 -18.23
CA ALA A 64 -4.06 -14.68 -19.51
C ALA A 64 -5.48 -15.26 -19.66
N ARG A 65 -5.70 -16.50 -19.19
CA ARG A 65 -7.03 -17.12 -19.16
C ARG A 65 -7.97 -16.41 -18.18
N ALA A 66 -7.49 -16.08 -16.98
CA ALA A 66 -8.27 -15.36 -15.99
C ALA A 66 -8.71 -13.97 -16.51
N GLU A 67 -7.81 -13.24 -17.15
CA GLU A 67 -8.16 -11.95 -17.76
C GLU A 67 -9.19 -12.09 -18.89
N ALA A 68 -9.06 -13.12 -19.73
CA ALA A 68 -10.02 -13.41 -20.80
C ALA A 68 -11.41 -13.70 -20.23
N LEU A 69 -11.48 -14.46 -19.14
CA LEU A 69 -12.73 -14.75 -18.42
C LEU A 69 -13.36 -13.47 -17.86
N VAL A 70 -12.58 -12.59 -17.21
CA VAL A 70 -13.09 -11.30 -16.70
C VAL A 70 -13.64 -10.43 -17.82
N ARG A 71 -12.96 -10.38 -18.99
CA ARG A 71 -13.45 -9.64 -20.16
C ARG A 71 -14.77 -10.20 -20.68
N HIS A 72 -14.90 -11.53 -20.74
CA HIS A 72 -16.13 -12.19 -21.16
C HIS A 72 -17.30 -11.90 -20.22
N ILE A 73 -17.11 -12.04 -18.89
CA ILE A 73 -18.13 -11.73 -17.89
C ILE A 73 -18.59 -10.27 -17.99
N LYS A 74 -17.65 -9.32 -18.17
CA LYS A 74 -17.99 -7.90 -18.36
C LYS A 74 -18.78 -7.65 -19.64
N ALA A 75 -18.47 -8.36 -20.72
CA ALA A 75 -19.19 -8.24 -21.99
C ALA A 75 -20.63 -8.79 -21.87
N GLU A 76 -20.82 -9.89 -21.15
CA GLU A 76 -22.15 -10.48 -20.90
C GLU A 76 -22.97 -9.63 -19.91
N SER A 77 -22.33 -9.07 -18.87
CA SER A 77 -22.96 -8.17 -17.90
C SER A 77 -23.32 -6.79 -18.47
N GLY A 78 -22.77 -6.44 -19.64
CA GLY A 78 -23.04 -5.20 -20.37
C GLY A 78 -24.26 -5.26 -21.28
N THR A 79 -25.00 -6.38 -21.30
CA THR A 79 -26.21 -6.54 -22.11
C THR A 79 -27.42 -6.66 -21.18
N ASP A 80 -28.08 -5.51 -20.93
CA ASP A 80 -29.54 -5.32 -21.03
C ASP A 80 -30.14 -4.38 -19.95
N HIS A 81 -30.15 -3.08 -20.23
CA HIS A 81 -31.38 -2.28 -20.08
C HIS A 81 -31.35 -1.00 -20.93
N PRO A 82 -31.93 -1.01 -22.14
CA PRO A 82 -32.42 0.19 -22.79
C PRO A 82 -33.90 0.43 -22.39
N ARG A 83 -34.13 1.44 -21.56
CA ARG A 83 -35.17 2.51 -21.71
C ARG A 83 -35.49 3.17 -20.37
#